data_AF-A0A6S6RQ96-F1
#
_entry.id   AF-A0A6S6RQ96-F1
#
_cell.length_a   1.000
_cell.length_b   1.000
_cell.length_c   1.000
_cell.angle_alpha   90.00
_cell.angle_beta   90.00
_cell.angle_gamma   90.00
#
_symmetry.space_group_name_H-M   'P 1'
#
loop_
_entity.id
_entity.type
_entity.pdbx_description
1 polymer ?
#
loop_
_entity_poly.entity_id
_entity_poly.type
_entity_poly.pdbx_seq_one_letter_code
_entity_poly.pdbx_strand_id
1 'polypeptide(L)'
;MDYVQQKQFMVNASRYTLLDNNLVLIAPINSTLKSITISQKTNWRTLANSERITVGDPDHVPVGIYAKQALVALGACKTVDIMLARTNNVRNGMALVELNEAPLGIVYDSDVGVSKKVKVVGIFPANSYNAIQYPIAIVKNHQTNQVNDFFVYLKTPAAPAIFKHYGFRPL
;
A
#
# COMPACT_ATOMS: atom_id res chain seq x y z
N MET A 1 -8.24 12.68 -3.33
CA MET A 1 -8.21 14.16 -3.49
C MET A 1 -9.20 14.65 -4.54
N ASP A 2 -9.35 13.96 -5.67
CA ASP A 2 -10.23 14.41 -6.77
C ASP A 2 -11.66 14.70 -6.34
N TYR A 3 -12.25 13.83 -5.50
CA TYR A 3 -13.58 14.07 -4.94
C TYR A 3 -13.69 15.42 -4.20
N VAL A 4 -12.71 15.73 -3.32
CA VAL A 4 -12.67 16.98 -2.53
C VAL A 4 -12.47 18.19 -3.45
N GLN A 5 -11.64 18.05 -4.49
CA GLN A 5 -11.42 19.07 -5.51
C GLN A 5 -12.68 19.35 -6.33
N GLN A 6 -13.36 18.29 -6.79
CA GLN A 6 -14.62 18.38 -7.54
C GLN A 6 -15.74 19.03 -6.72
N LYS A 7 -15.81 18.71 -5.42
CA LYS A 7 -16.74 19.34 -4.48
C LYS A 7 -16.32 20.76 -4.06
N GLN A 8 -15.18 21.26 -4.57
CA GLN A 8 -14.64 22.58 -4.26
C GLN A 8 -14.43 22.84 -2.76
N PHE A 9 -14.04 21.80 -2.01
CA PHE A 9 -13.77 21.87 -0.57
C PHE A 9 -12.29 22.09 -0.23
N MET A 10 -11.45 22.36 -1.23
CA MET A 10 -10.03 22.63 -1.06
C MET A 10 -9.59 23.86 -1.86
N VAL A 11 -8.45 24.41 -1.50
CA VAL A 11 -7.74 25.42 -2.30
C VAL A 11 -7.03 24.67 -3.43
N ASN A 12 -7.57 24.72 -4.65
CA ASN A 12 -7.09 23.88 -5.76
C ASN A 12 -5.58 24.05 -6.03
N ALA A 13 -5.06 25.28 -5.95
CA ALA A 13 -3.64 25.58 -6.15
C ALA A 13 -2.70 24.99 -5.07
N SER A 14 -3.26 24.54 -3.94
CA SER A 14 -2.48 23.91 -2.86
C SER A 14 -2.35 22.39 -3.01
N ARG A 15 -2.93 21.77 -4.04
CA ARG A 15 -2.77 20.33 -4.25
C ARG A 15 -1.30 20.01 -4.54
N TYR A 16 -0.71 19.16 -3.71
CA TYR A 16 0.67 18.71 -3.87
C TYR A 16 0.76 17.23 -3.53
N THR A 17 1.29 16.41 -4.44
CA THR A 17 1.54 14.99 -4.16
C THR A 17 2.78 14.86 -3.29
N LEU A 18 2.60 14.48 -2.04
CA LEU A 18 3.67 14.47 -1.05
C LEU A 18 4.40 13.13 -0.99
N LEU A 19 3.64 12.04 -1.01
CA LEU A 19 4.16 10.68 -0.82
C LEU A 19 3.63 9.75 -1.92
N ASP A 20 4.44 8.74 -2.19
CA ASP A 20 4.09 7.55 -2.94
C ASP A 20 4.30 6.31 -2.06
N ASN A 21 3.74 5.19 -2.49
CA ASN A 21 3.83 3.93 -1.77
C ASN A 21 3.85 2.76 -2.76
N ASN A 22 4.39 1.63 -2.30
CA ASN A 22 4.44 0.42 -3.10
C ASN A 22 3.47 -0.62 -2.56
N LEU A 23 2.95 -1.43 -3.47
CA LEU A 23 2.27 -2.65 -3.09
C LEU A 23 3.33 -3.76 -2.95
N VAL A 24 3.33 -4.44 -1.81
CA VAL A 24 4.34 -5.46 -1.50
C VAL A 24 3.67 -6.77 -1.08
N LEU A 25 4.35 -7.87 -1.35
CA LEU A 25 4.05 -9.20 -0.84
C LEU A 25 4.92 -9.43 0.39
N ILE A 26 4.28 -9.76 1.51
CA ILE A 26 4.94 -10.05 2.78
C ILE A 26 4.80 -11.52 3.15
N ALA A 27 5.72 -11.98 3.99
CA ALA A 27 5.66 -13.28 4.66
C ALA A 27 6.05 -13.12 6.14
N PRO A 28 5.79 -14.11 7.01
CA PRO A 28 6.29 -14.13 8.38
C PRO A 28 7.82 -13.96 8.41
N ILE A 29 8.35 -13.28 9.44
CA ILE A 29 9.79 -12.97 9.54
C ILE A 29 10.67 -14.23 9.52
N ASN A 30 10.17 -15.32 10.10
CA ASN A 30 10.82 -16.63 10.16
C ASN A 30 10.53 -17.54 8.95
N SER A 31 9.76 -17.08 7.96
CA SER A 31 9.50 -17.84 6.73
C SER A 31 10.81 -18.17 6.00
N THR A 32 10.93 -19.36 5.42
CA THR A 32 12.08 -19.74 4.60
C THR A 32 12.01 -19.17 3.18
N LEU A 33 10.88 -18.54 2.81
CA LEU A 33 10.72 -17.90 1.52
C LEU A 33 11.71 -16.75 1.35
N LYS A 34 12.51 -16.83 0.28
CA LYS A 34 13.43 -15.78 -0.16
C LYS A 34 12.68 -14.73 -0.98
N SER A 35 13.34 -13.59 -1.22
CA SER A 35 12.82 -12.58 -2.13
C SER A 35 12.56 -13.16 -3.52
N ILE A 36 11.43 -12.81 -4.11
CA ILE A 36 10.96 -13.25 -5.43
C ILE A 36 10.71 -12.06 -6.34
N THR A 37 10.85 -12.30 -7.65
CA THR A 37 10.38 -11.37 -8.68
C THR A 37 8.93 -11.68 -9.02
N ILE A 38 8.03 -10.74 -8.71
CA ILE A 38 6.61 -10.85 -9.07
C ILE A 38 6.45 -10.52 -10.56
N SER A 39 5.87 -11.44 -11.32
CA SER A 39 5.62 -11.30 -12.76
C SER A 39 4.46 -12.17 -13.22
N GLN A 40 4.12 -12.13 -14.52
CA GLN A 40 3.12 -13.02 -15.12
C GLN A 40 3.50 -14.52 -15.01
N LYS A 41 4.77 -14.84 -14.76
CA LYS A 41 5.26 -16.22 -14.57
C LYS A 41 5.18 -16.70 -13.13
N THR A 42 4.74 -15.86 -12.18
CA THR A 42 4.67 -16.23 -10.76
C THR A 42 3.62 -17.32 -10.54
N ASN A 43 4.05 -18.46 -10.01
CA ASN A 43 3.15 -19.54 -9.61
C ASN A 43 2.62 -19.29 -8.18
N TRP A 44 1.48 -18.62 -8.08
CA TRP A 44 0.88 -18.21 -6.81
C TRP A 44 0.47 -19.37 -5.91
N ARG A 45 0.03 -20.50 -6.47
CA ARG A 45 -0.33 -21.69 -5.66
C ARG A 45 0.87 -22.25 -4.94
N THR A 46 1.96 -22.47 -5.68
CA THR A 46 3.20 -22.97 -5.08
C THR A 46 3.81 -21.94 -4.14
N LEU A 47 3.78 -20.64 -4.50
CA LEU A 47 4.32 -19.58 -3.66
C LEU A 47 3.63 -19.49 -2.29
N ALA A 48 2.32 -19.69 -2.25
CA ALA A 48 1.52 -19.67 -1.02
C ALA A 48 1.35 -21.06 -0.39
N ASN A 49 2.09 -22.10 -0.82
CA ASN A 49 1.93 -23.48 -0.36
C ASN A 49 0.47 -24.01 -0.44
N SER A 50 -0.30 -23.55 -1.43
CA SER A 50 -1.75 -23.79 -1.58
C SER A 50 -2.63 -23.28 -0.44
N GLU A 51 -2.09 -22.46 0.47
CA GLU A 51 -2.83 -21.78 1.53
C GLU A 51 -3.35 -20.42 1.06
N ARG A 52 -4.00 -19.68 1.97
CA ARG A 52 -4.59 -18.38 1.65
C ARG A 52 -3.56 -17.25 1.63
N ILE A 53 -3.81 -16.25 0.78
CA ILE A 53 -3.04 -14.99 0.73
C ILE A 53 -3.92 -13.89 1.32
N THR A 54 -3.44 -13.17 2.32
CA THR A 54 -4.22 -12.11 2.96
C THR A 54 -4.20 -10.85 2.12
N VAL A 55 -5.33 -10.15 2.06
CA VAL A 55 -5.43 -8.84 1.42
C VAL A 55 -6.64 -8.11 1.98
N GLY A 56 -6.59 -6.78 2.06
CA GLY A 56 -7.80 -5.99 2.29
C GLY A 56 -8.85 -6.31 1.22
N ASP A 57 -10.14 -6.28 1.57
CA ASP A 57 -11.22 -6.66 0.65
C ASP A 57 -11.10 -5.89 -0.68
N PRO A 58 -10.88 -6.58 -1.81
CA PRO A 58 -10.70 -5.96 -3.11
C PRO A 58 -11.86 -5.13 -3.62
N ASP A 59 -13.05 -5.28 -3.02
CA ASP A 59 -14.25 -4.58 -3.48
C ASP A 59 -14.42 -3.21 -2.79
N HIS A 60 -13.74 -2.93 -1.67
CA HIS A 60 -13.87 -1.65 -0.98
C HIS A 60 -12.65 -1.15 -0.19
N VAL A 61 -11.64 -1.98 0.09
CA VAL A 61 -10.41 -1.55 0.80
C VAL A 61 -9.36 -1.10 -0.22
N PRO A 62 -8.78 0.12 -0.11
CA PRO A 62 -7.82 0.62 -1.10
C PRO A 62 -6.68 -0.34 -1.45
N VAL A 63 -6.05 -0.99 -0.45
CA VAL A 63 -4.96 -1.94 -0.70
C VAL A 63 -5.41 -3.14 -1.53
N GLY A 64 -6.65 -3.59 -1.31
CA GLY A 64 -7.27 -4.67 -2.07
C GLY A 64 -7.59 -4.28 -3.49
N ILE A 65 -8.06 -3.04 -3.70
CA ILE A 65 -8.33 -2.50 -5.03
C ILE A 65 -7.03 -2.44 -5.85
N TYR A 66 -5.92 -1.95 -5.27
CA TYR A 66 -4.62 -1.95 -5.93
C TYR A 66 -4.08 -3.36 -6.16
N ALA A 67 -4.25 -4.27 -5.20
CA ALA A 67 -3.87 -5.68 -5.38
C ALA A 67 -4.64 -6.34 -6.53
N LYS A 68 -5.95 -6.09 -6.65
CA LYS A 68 -6.76 -6.59 -7.75
C LYS A 68 -6.28 -6.04 -9.10
N GLN A 69 -5.97 -4.75 -9.19
CA GLN A 69 -5.38 -4.16 -10.40
C GLN A 69 -4.06 -4.87 -10.78
N ALA A 70 -3.15 -5.01 -9.81
CA ALA A 70 -1.87 -5.68 -9.98
C ALA A 70 -2.04 -7.12 -10.48
N LEU A 71 -2.90 -7.89 -9.83
CA LEU A 71 -3.16 -9.29 -10.18
C LEU A 71 -3.86 -9.43 -11.53
N VAL A 72 -4.71 -8.47 -11.94
CA VAL A 72 -5.31 -8.45 -13.28
C VAL A 72 -4.24 -8.19 -14.34
N ALA A 73 -3.38 -7.18 -14.15
CA ALA A 73 -2.28 -6.87 -15.08
C ALA A 73 -1.28 -8.02 -15.22
N LEU A 74 -1.10 -8.80 -14.15
CA LEU A 74 -0.24 -9.98 -14.12
C LEU A 74 -0.93 -11.27 -14.62
N GLY A 75 -2.21 -11.21 -15.02
CA GLY A 75 -2.96 -12.39 -15.46
C GLY A 75 -3.26 -13.42 -14.36
N ALA A 76 -3.09 -13.04 -13.09
CA ALA A 76 -3.16 -13.92 -11.93
C ALA A 76 -4.51 -13.86 -11.19
N CYS A 77 -5.37 -12.89 -11.50
CA CYS A 77 -6.60 -12.60 -10.74
C CYS A 77 -7.46 -13.85 -10.50
N LYS A 78 -7.73 -14.67 -11.53
CA LYS A 78 -8.57 -15.87 -11.39
C LYS A 78 -7.98 -16.91 -10.40
N THR A 79 -6.66 -17.09 -10.43
CA THR A 79 -5.96 -18.06 -9.58
C THR A 79 -5.88 -17.58 -8.14
N VAL A 80 -5.57 -16.29 -7.95
CA VAL A 80 -5.34 -15.72 -6.62
C VAL A 80 -6.66 -15.41 -5.91
N ASP A 81 -7.71 -14.99 -6.63
CA ASP A 81 -9.00 -14.61 -6.02
C ASP A 81 -9.62 -15.73 -5.17
N ILE A 82 -9.54 -16.98 -5.65
CA ILE A 82 -10.03 -18.15 -4.90
C ILE A 82 -9.16 -18.51 -3.68
N MET A 83 -7.95 -17.94 -3.59
CA MET A 83 -7.00 -18.14 -2.49
C MET A 83 -7.01 -16.97 -1.51
N LEU A 84 -7.82 -15.93 -1.71
CA LEU A 84 -7.76 -14.76 -0.84
C LEU A 84 -8.35 -15.03 0.55
N ALA A 85 -7.65 -14.57 1.58
CA ALA A 85 -8.21 -14.26 2.88
C ALA A 85 -8.49 -12.75 2.93
N ARG A 86 -9.71 -12.36 2.55
CA ARG A 86 -10.13 -10.96 2.47
C ARG A 86 -10.36 -10.39 3.88
N THR A 87 -9.80 -9.21 4.15
CA THR A 87 -9.92 -8.54 5.45
C THR A 87 -10.54 -7.15 5.32
N ASN A 88 -11.17 -6.65 6.37
CA ASN A 88 -11.81 -5.32 6.35
C ASN A 88 -10.81 -4.14 6.35
N ASN A 89 -9.52 -4.37 6.60
CA ASN A 89 -8.45 -3.37 6.47
C ASN A 89 -7.06 -4.04 6.35
N VAL A 90 -6.07 -3.26 5.93
CA VAL A 90 -4.69 -3.74 5.70
C VAL A 90 -4.02 -4.30 6.96
N ARG A 91 -4.27 -3.70 8.14
CA ARG A 91 -3.64 -4.15 9.40
C ARG A 91 -4.15 -5.51 9.85
N ASN A 92 -5.45 -5.78 9.67
CA ASN A 92 -6.02 -7.08 9.96
C ASN A 92 -5.46 -8.16 9.02
N GLY A 93 -5.22 -7.81 7.75
CA GLY A 93 -4.53 -8.70 6.80
C GLY A 93 -3.08 -8.98 7.21
N MET A 94 -2.35 -7.95 7.65
CA MET A 94 -0.99 -8.09 8.14
C MET A 94 -0.91 -8.94 9.42
N ALA A 95 -1.83 -8.75 10.37
CA ALA A 95 -1.88 -9.50 11.62
C ALA A 95 -1.96 -11.02 11.41
N LEU A 96 -2.72 -11.48 10.42
CA LEU A 96 -2.79 -12.90 10.06
C LEU A 96 -1.43 -13.45 9.59
N VAL A 97 -0.63 -12.63 8.88
CA VAL A 97 0.74 -13.00 8.48
C VAL A 97 1.68 -12.96 9.69
N GLU A 98 1.54 -11.97 10.58
CA GLU A 98 2.32 -11.88 11.82
C GLU A 98 2.09 -13.07 12.76
N LEU A 99 0.88 -13.64 12.75
CA LEU A 99 0.48 -14.82 13.52
C LEU A 99 0.79 -16.14 12.80
N ASN A 100 1.31 -16.09 11.57
CA ASN A 100 1.53 -17.26 10.72
C ASN A 100 0.23 -18.06 10.45
N GLU A 101 -0.93 -17.39 10.45
CA GLU A 101 -2.22 -17.94 10.03
C GLU A 101 -2.40 -17.87 8.50
N ALA A 102 -1.56 -17.09 7.83
CA ALA A 102 -1.41 -17.09 6.38
C ALA A 102 0.07 -16.93 6.01
N PRO A 103 0.58 -17.70 5.02
CA PRO A 103 2.00 -17.64 4.65
C PRO A 103 2.37 -16.36 3.92
N LEU A 104 1.39 -15.67 3.34
CA LEU A 104 1.59 -14.47 2.53
C LEU A 104 0.49 -13.44 2.76
N GLY A 105 0.85 -12.17 2.61
CA GLY A 105 -0.10 -11.06 2.58
C GLY A 105 0.29 -9.99 1.58
N ILE A 106 -0.70 -9.26 1.05
CA ILE A 106 -0.50 -8.12 0.17
C ILE A 106 -0.82 -6.85 0.96
N VAL A 107 0.18 -6.01 1.20
CA VAL A 107 0.11 -4.80 2.01
C VAL A 107 0.83 -3.64 1.34
N TYR A 108 0.83 -2.45 1.94
CA TYR A 108 1.71 -1.37 1.53
C TYR A 108 3.10 -1.50 2.18
N ASP A 109 4.14 -1.02 1.50
CA ASP A 109 5.51 -1.02 2.02
C ASP A 109 5.62 -0.25 3.36
N SER A 110 4.89 0.86 3.47
CA SER A 110 4.80 1.63 4.72
C SER A 110 4.21 0.85 5.91
N ASP A 111 3.34 -0.13 5.66
CA ASP A 111 2.75 -0.95 6.72
C ASP A 111 3.77 -1.95 7.28
N VAL A 112 4.80 -2.29 6.51
CA VAL A 112 5.86 -3.21 6.94
C VAL A 112 6.82 -2.54 7.91
N GLY A 113 7.13 -1.26 7.71
CA GLY A 113 8.09 -0.51 8.53
C GLY A 113 7.74 -0.45 10.03
N VAL A 114 6.47 -0.68 10.39
CA VAL A 114 5.99 -0.70 11.77
C VAL A 114 5.98 -2.10 12.42
N SER A 115 6.20 -3.17 11.64
CA SER A 115 6.18 -4.54 12.16
C SER A 115 7.59 -5.16 12.21
N LYS A 116 7.86 -5.91 13.27
CA LYS A 116 9.07 -6.75 13.41
C LYS A 116 8.80 -8.23 13.11
N LYS A 117 7.56 -8.57 12.73
CA LYS A 117 7.09 -9.96 12.61
C LYS A 117 6.90 -10.41 11.17
N VAL A 118 7.03 -9.50 10.21
CA VAL A 118 6.91 -9.79 8.78
C VAL A 118 8.13 -9.26 8.03
N LYS A 119 8.32 -9.75 6.82
CA LYS A 119 9.33 -9.26 5.87
C LYS A 119 8.73 -9.14 4.47
N VAL A 120 9.24 -8.20 3.69
CA VAL A 120 8.93 -8.12 2.26
C VAL A 120 9.63 -9.28 1.54
N VAL A 121 8.84 -10.05 0.78
CA VAL A 121 9.32 -11.14 -0.08
C VAL A 121 9.12 -10.84 -1.56
N GLY A 122 8.40 -9.78 -1.92
CA GLY A 122 8.28 -9.34 -3.31
C GLY A 122 7.65 -7.95 -3.40
N ILE A 123 8.00 -7.22 -4.45
CA ILE A 123 7.41 -5.91 -4.76
C ILE A 123 6.63 -6.06 -6.06
N PHE A 124 5.37 -5.61 -6.07
CA PHE A 124 4.57 -5.65 -7.29
C PHE A 124 5.10 -4.62 -8.29
N PRO A 125 5.12 -4.92 -9.60
CA PRO A 125 5.59 -3.97 -10.61
C PRO A 125 4.77 -2.67 -10.58
N ALA A 126 5.43 -1.51 -10.58
CA ALA A 126 4.75 -0.21 -10.48
C ALA A 126 3.79 0.08 -11.65
N ASN A 127 3.97 -0.58 -12.80
CA ASN A 127 3.07 -0.49 -13.95
C ASN A 127 1.89 -1.48 -13.91
N SER A 128 1.75 -2.27 -12.84
CA SER A 128 0.67 -3.24 -12.69
C SER A 128 -0.57 -2.67 -11.99
N TYR A 129 -0.46 -1.51 -11.35
CA TYR A 129 -1.55 -0.83 -10.65
C TYR A 129 -1.40 0.69 -10.78
N ASN A 130 -2.47 1.44 -10.48
CA ASN A 130 -2.41 2.90 -10.44
C ASN A 130 -1.50 3.37 -9.30
N ALA A 131 -0.70 4.42 -9.50
CA ALA A 131 0.23 4.93 -8.50
C ALA A 131 -0.47 5.22 -7.14
N ILE A 132 0.15 4.78 -6.04
CA ILE A 132 -0.42 4.88 -4.69
C ILE A 132 0.04 6.19 -4.05
N GLN A 133 -0.64 7.26 -4.44
CA GLN A 133 -0.24 8.62 -4.10
C GLN A 133 -1.01 9.21 -2.91
N TYR A 134 -0.31 9.96 -2.06
CA TYR A 134 -0.87 10.69 -0.92
C TYR A 134 -0.70 12.20 -1.15
N PRO A 135 -1.64 12.82 -1.88
CA PRO A 135 -1.66 14.26 -2.02
C PRO A 135 -2.13 14.95 -0.74
N ILE A 136 -1.50 16.08 -0.45
CA ILE A 136 -1.93 17.05 0.56
C ILE A 136 -2.56 18.27 -0.13
N ALA A 137 -3.47 18.93 0.58
CA ALA A 137 -4.07 20.18 0.15
C ALA A 137 -4.62 20.95 1.35
N ILE A 138 -4.69 22.26 1.23
CA ILE A 138 -5.33 23.13 2.21
C ILE A 138 -6.85 23.09 1.98
N VAL A 139 -7.60 22.88 3.06
CA VAL A 139 -9.08 22.92 3.04
C VAL A 139 -9.54 24.35 2.75
N LYS A 140 -10.56 24.49 1.90
CA LYS A 140 -11.12 25.80 1.53
C LYS A 140 -11.57 26.56 2.78
N ASN A 141 -11.29 27.86 2.84
CA ASN A 141 -11.61 28.76 3.97
C ASN A 141 -10.82 28.48 5.27
N HIS A 142 -9.78 27.63 5.24
CA HIS A 142 -8.91 27.34 6.39
C HIS A 142 -7.45 27.77 6.16
N GLN A 143 -7.22 28.76 5.29
CA GLN A 143 -5.89 29.28 4.93
C GLN A 143 -5.33 30.24 5.97
N THR A 144 -5.15 29.77 7.21
CA THR A 144 -4.47 30.57 8.25
C THR A 144 -2.95 30.50 8.07
N ASN A 145 -2.23 31.43 8.70
CA ASN A 145 -0.76 31.40 8.68
C ASN A 145 -0.22 30.06 9.21
N GLN A 146 -0.78 29.53 10.30
CA GLN A 146 -0.36 28.26 10.89
C GLN A 146 -0.59 27.06 9.95
N VAL A 147 -1.70 27.06 9.19
CA VAL A 147 -1.97 26.01 8.19
C VAL A 147 -0.97 26.11 7.03
N ASN A 148 -0.67 27.32 6.57
CA ASN A 148 0.33 27.55 5.53
C ASN A 148 1.73 27.12 5.98
N ASP A 149 2.12 27.46 7.21
CA ASP A 149 3.41 27.08 7.79
C ASP A 149 3.56 25.56 7.87
N PHE A 150 2.52 24.85 8.35
CA PHE A 150 2.53 23.39 8.39
C PHE A 150 2.55 22.76 6.98
N PHE A 151 1.75 23.29 6.06
CA PHE A 151 1.74 22.84 4.66
C PHE A 151 3.11 22.99 4.00
N VAL A 152 3.81 24.09 4.27
CA VAL A 152 5.19 24.32 3.81
C VAL A 152 6.16 23.38 4.51
N TYR A 153 6.05 23.22 5.84
CA TYR A 153 6.90 22.34 6.63
C TYR A 153 6.90 20.90 6.10
N LEU A 154 5.73 20.36 5.73
CA LEU A 154 5.61 19.01 5.17
C LEU A 154 6.43 18.80 3.89
N LYS A 155 6.79 19.87 3.18
CA LYS A 155 7.61 19.84 1.95
C LYS A 155 9.10 20.12 2.20
N THR A 156 9.50 20.47 3.43
CA THR A 156 10.91 20.69 3.79
C THR A 156 11.64 19.37 3.99
N PRO A 157 12.98 19.29 3.89
CA PRO A 157 13.72 18.02 4.03
C PRO A 157 13.50 17.25 5.34
N ALA A 158 13.07 17.92 6.41
CA ALA A 158 12.81 17.28 7.71
C ALA A 158 11.64 16.28 7.64
N ALA A 159 10.57 16.61 6.90
CA ALA A 159 9.38 15.76 6.83
C ALA A 159 9.59 14.47 5.99
N PRO A 160 10.20 14.51 4.78
CA PRO A 160 10.61 13.33 4.03
C PRO A 160 11.44 12.32 4.82
N ALA A 161 12.32 12.76 5.72
CA ALA A 161 13.11 11.85 6.56
C ALA A 161 12.21 11.02 7.50
N ILE A 162 11.20 11.66 8.11
CA ILE A 162 10.21 10.98 8.97
C ILE A 162 9.36 10.01 8.14
N PHE A 163 8.89 10.44 6.97
CA PHE A 163 8.10 9.59 6.08
C PHE A 163 8.87 8.35 5.63
N LYS A 164 10.15 8.51 5.24
CA LYS A 164 11.03 7.38 4.89
C LYS A 164 11.22 6.41 6.06
N HIS A 165 11.36 6.92 7.28
CA HIS A 165 11.46 6.08 8.48
C HIS A 165 10.24 5.17 8.66
N TYR A 166 9.04 5.65 8.32
CA TYR A 166 7.80 4.88 8.34
C TYR A 166 7.48 4.16 7.01
N GLY A 167 8.46 4.05 6.09
CA GLY A 167 8.31 3.29 4.84
C GLY A 167 7.49 3.98 3.74
N PHE A 168 7.16 5.26 3.87
CA PHE A 168 6.62 6.05 2.76
C PHE A 168 7.75 6.51 1.83
N ARG A 169 7.41 6.83 0.58
CA ARG A 169 8.34 7.33 -0.43
C ARG A 169 8.03 8.81 -0.74
N PRO A 170 8.73 9.77 -0.12
CA PRO A 170 8.57 11.18 -0.47
C PRO A 170 8.91 11.45 -1.92
N LEU A 171 8.12 12.30 -2.57
CA LEU A 171 8.32 12.78 -3.94
C LEU A 171 9.11 14.10 -3.98
#